data_AF-A0A352J9R2-F1
#
_entry.id   AF-A0A352J9R2-F1
#
_cell.length_a   1.000
_cell.length_b   1.000
_cell.length_c   1.000
_cell.angle_alpha   90.00
_cell.angle_beta   90.00
_cell.angle_gamma   90.00
#
_symmetry.space_group_name_H-M   'P 1'
#
loop_
_entity.id
_entity.type
_entity.pdbx_description
1 polymer ?
#
loop_
_entity_poly.entity_id
_entity_poly.type
_entity_poly.pdbx_seq_one_letter_code
_entity_poly.pdbx_strand_id
1 'polypeptide(L)' 'MLRLTFTEEEIDALHYERYLHPHPRVQQKMEALYLKSQKYAHKEITQLLSVYSFENKKSVPVRV' A
#
# COMPACT_ATOMS: atom_id res chain seq x y z
N MET A 1 -6.48 9.53 4.98
CA MET A 1 -5.45 8.45 5.01
C MET A 1 -4.66 8.57 6.29
N LEU A 2 -4.38 7.45 6.96
CA LEU A 2 -3.45 7.40 8.08
C LEU A 2 -2.04 7.74 7.57
N ARG A 3 -1.32 8.65 8.22
CA ARG A 3 0.09 8.93 7.93
C ARG A 3 0.93 7.96 8.76
N LEU A 4 1.38 6.88 8.12
CA LEU A 4 2.34 5.96 8.70
C LEU A 4 3.73 6.50 8.38
N THR A 5 4.52 6.75 9.43
CA THR A 5 5.96 7.01 9.32
C THR A 5 6.65 5.66 9.37
N PHE A 6 7.41 5.34 8.33
CA PHE A 6 8.22 4.13 8.29
C PHE A 6 9.67 4.49 8.62
N THR A 7 10.34 3.68 9.43
CA THR A 7 11.79 3.75 9.63
C THR A 7 12.51 2.98 8.51
N GLU A 8 13.81 3.23 8.31
CA GLU A 8 14.60 2.49 7.31
C GLU A 8 14.62 0.98 7.59
N GLU A 9 14.74 0.60 8.86
CA GLU A 9 14.69 -0.81 9.31
C GLU A 9 13.37 -1.49 8.96
N GLU A 10 12.24 -0.79 9.11
CA GLU A 10 10.92 -1.30 8.72
C GLU A 10 10.79 -1.44 7.20
N ILE A 11 11.37 -0.51 6.44
CA ILE A 11 11.38 -0.58 4.97
C ILE A 11 12.19 -1.78 4.49
N ASP A 12 13.35 -2.05 5.12
CA ASP A 12 14.19 -3.19 4.82
C ASP A 12 13.52 -4.52 5.18
N ALA A 13 12.84 -4.58 6.33
CA ALA A 13 12.03 -5.73 6.72
C ALA A 13 10.91 -6.00 5.70
N LEU A 14 10.16 -4.97 5.29
CA LEU A 14 9.12 -5.08 4.26
C LEU A 14 9.69 -5.53 2.91
N HIS A 15 10.88 -5.03 2.53
CA HIS A 15 11.56 -5.41 1.30
C HIS A 15 11.99 -6.89 1.30
N TYR A 16 12.41 -7.41 2.45
CA TYR A 16 12.76 -8.82 2.61
C TYR A 16 11.50 -9.72 2.64
N GLU A 17 10.51 -9.34 3.44
CA GLU A 17 9.30 -10.13 3.65
C GLU A 17 8.39 -10.23 2.41
N ARG A 18 8.37 -9.22 1.53
CA ARG A 18 7.54 -9.24 0.31
C ARG A 18 7.84 -10.42 -0.62
N TYR A 19 9.05 -10.98 -0.56
CA TYR A 19 9.45 -12.14 -1.37
C TYR A 19 9.42 -13.47 -0.61
N LEU A 20 9.61 -13.44 0.71
CA LEU A 20 9.84 -14.64 1.51
C LEU A 20 8.62 -15.10 2.31
N HIS A 21 7.56 -14.30 2.38
CA HIS A 21 6.40 -14.67 3.17
C HIS A 21 5.63 -15.85 2.53
N PRO A 22 5.26 -16.91 3.28
CA PRO A 22 4.67 -18.12 2.71
C PRO A 22 3.27 -17.94 2.10
N HIS A 23 2.57 -16.88 2.50
CA HIS A 23 1.20 -16.61 2.06
C HIS A 23 1.14 -15.49 1.01
N PRO A 24 0.63 -15.75 -0.22
CA PRO A 24 0.65 -14.78 -1.34
C PRO A 24 -0.13 -13.49 -1.05
N ARG A 25 -1.26 -13.56 -0.33
CA ARG A 25 -1.99 -12.36 0.09
C ARG A 25 -1.21 -11.48 1.06
N VAL A 26 -0.30 -12.03 1.86
CA VAL A 26 0.50 -11.24 2.80
C VAL A 26 1.67 -10.61 2.05
N GLN A 27 2.30 -11.33 1.10
CA GLN A 27 3.28 -10.73 0.18
C GLN A 27 2.73 -9.47 -0.50
N GLN A 28 1.52 -9.54 -1.07
CA GLN A 28 0.85 -8.38 -1.68
C GLN A 28 0.60 -7.24 -0.69
N LYS A 29 0.27 -7.53 0.58
CA LYS A 29 0.10 -6.49 1.61
C LYS A 29 1.43 -5.85 1.99
N MET A 30 2.49 -6.63 2.10
CA MET A 30 3.85 -6.12 2.39
C MET A 30 4.33 -5.23 1.23
N GLU A 31 4.07 -5.64 0.00
CA GLU A 31 4.37 -4.81 -1.17
C GLU A 31 3.57 -3.51 -1.20
N ALA A 32 2.28 -3.55 -0.85
CA ALA A 32 1.46 -2.34 -0.71
C ALA A 32 2.00 -1.39 0.37
N LEU A 33 2.46 -1.92 1.50
CA LEU A 33 3.07 -1.13 2.59
C LEU A 33 4.41 -0.53 2.17
N TYR A 34 5.24 -1.31 1.47
CA TYR A 34 6.51 -0.85 0.91
C TYR A 34 6.33 0.28 -0.11
N LEU A 35 5.37 0.15 -1.04
CA LEU A 35 5.08 1.25 -1.97
C LEU A 35 4.53 2.49 -1.25
N LYS A 36 3.81 2.29 -0.14
CA LYS A 36 3.31 3.40 0.68
C LYS A 36 4.42 4.13 1.43
N SER A 37 5.47 3.42 1.87
CA SER A 37 6.66 4.05 2.47
C SER A 37 7.45 4.87 1.44
N GLN A 38 7.46 4.43 0.17
CA GLN A 38 8.03 5.18 -0.95
C GLN A 38 7.19 6.38 -1.43
N LYS A 39 6.10 6.71 -0.73
CA LYS A 39 5.19 7.85 -1.01
C LYS A 39 4.37 7.72 -2.30
N TYR A 40 4.19 6.52 -2.85
CA TYR A 40 3.26 6.32 -3.96
C TYR A 40 1.82 6.64 -3.55
N ALA A 41 1.03 7.14 -4.50
CA ALA A 41 -0.38 7.39 -4.24
C ALA A 41 -1.14 6.06 -4.10
N HIS A 42 -2.12 6.01 -3.21
CA HIS A 42 -2.94 4.82 -2.97
C HIS A 42 -3.53 4.21 -4.24
N LYS A 43 -3.98 5.08 -5.15
CA LYS A 43 -4.55 4.72 -6.44
C LYS A 43 -3.54 4.08 -7.39
N GLU A 44 -2.28 4.48 -7.33
CA GLU A 44 -1.20 3.89 -8.14
C GLU A 44 -0.85 2.51 -7.57
N ILE A 45 -0.78 2.38 -6.25
CA ILE A 45 -0.50 1.11 -5.56
C ILE A 45 -1.56 0.06 -5.89
N THR A 46 -2.85 0.42 -5.89
CA THR A 46 -3.94 -0.52 -6.21
C THR A 46 -3.90 -0.96 -7.68
N GLN A 47 -3.51 -0.06 -8.59
CA GLN A 47 -3.28 -0.38 -10.00
C GLN A 47 -2.09 -1.32 -10.18
N LEU A 48 -0.96 -1.03 -9.53
CA LEU A 48 0.27 -1.84 -9.60
C LEU A 48 0.05 -3.25 -9.07
N LEU A 49 -0.66 -3.39 -7.94
CA LEU A 49 -0.90 -4.68 -7.29
C LEU A 49 -2.13 -5.40 -7.80
N SER A 50 -2.88 -4.82 -8.75
CA SER A 50 -4.16 -5.36 -9.25
C SER A 50 -5.14 -5.73 -8.12
N VAL A 51 -5.12 -4.98 -7.02
CA VAL A 51 -5.99 -5.19 -5.87
C VAL A 51 -7.07 -4.12 -5.81
N TYR A 52 -8.32 -4.53 -5.61
CA TYR A 52 -9.42 -3.61 -5.41
C TYR A 52 -9.32 -2.99 -4.01
N SER A 53 -9.19 -1.67 -3.95
CA SER A 53 -9.41 -0.94 -2.69
C SER A 53 -10.88 -0.57 -2.57
N PHE A 54 -11.50 -0.97 -1.46
CA PHE A 54 -12.73 -0.34 -0.99
C PHE A 54 -12.37 1.06 -0.47
N GLU A 55 -12.28 2.03 -1.38
CA GLU A 55 -12.30 3.43 -0.98
C GLU A 55 -13.72 3.75 -0.50
N ASN A 56 -13.88 3.92 0.81
CA ASN A 56 -15.07 4.53 1.37
C ASN A 56 -15.13 5.97 0.84
N LYS A 57 -15.90 6.18 -0.24
CA LYS A 57 -16.14 7.49 -0.85
C LYS A 57 -16.84 8.40 0.15
N LYS A 58 -16.08 9.02 1.06
CA LYS A 58 -16.53 10.28 1.66
C LYS A 58 -16.27 11.39 0.64
N SER A 59 -17.34 11.67 -0.11
CA SER A 59 -17.73 13.00 -0.61
C SER A 59 -16.62 13.86 -1.23
N VAL A 60 -16.50 13.79 -2.55
CA VAL A 60 -16.11 14.96 -3.35
C VAL A 60 -17.42 15.55 -3.88
N PRO A 61 -17.74 16.83 -3.63
CA PRO A 61 -18.94 17.42 -4.19
C PRO A 61 -18.77 17.48 -5.71
N VAL A 62 -19.73 16.91 -6.42
CA VAL A 62 -19.89 17.12 -7.86
C VAL A 62 -20.05 18.63 -8.05
N ARG A 63 -19.06 19.27 -8.67
CA ARG A 63 -19.23 20.64 -9.17
C ARG A 63 -20.11 20.55 -10.41
N VAL A 64 -21.15 21.39 -10.35
CA VAL A 64 -22.26 21.62 -11.28
C VAL A 64 -21.84 21.62 -12.74
#